data_AF-A0A6G3WJN7-F1
#
_entry.id   AF-A0A6G3WJN7-F1
#
_cell.length_a   1.000
_cell.length_b   1.000
_cell.length_c   1.000
_cell.angle_alpha   90.00
_cell.angle_beta   90.00
_cell.angle_gamma   90.00
#
_symmetry.space_group_name_H-M   'P 1'
#
loop_
_entity.id
_entity.type
_entity.pdbx_description
1 polymer ?
#
loop_
_entity_poly.entity_id
_entity_poly.type
_entity_poly.pdbx_seq_one_letter_code
_entity_poly.pdbx_strand_id
1 'polypeptide(L)'
;VTTRVRYSGSPLAYSFSEADHRKTMWLIDLDGDGDIAAEERIDCPVERPLARLRGRLETLLEDPALERHEHAWVEATLTDPVRPADPMARLARRFPHTLSLVF
;
A
#
# COMPACT_ATOMS: atom_id res chain seq x y z
N VAL A 1 -1.24 -3.74 24.85
CA VAL A 1 -1.97 -4.86 24.20
C VAL A 1 -1.88 -6.03 25.15
N THR A 2 -3.02 -6.48 25.69
CA THR A 2 -3.06 -7.72 26.48
C THR A 2 -3.36 -8.89 25.54
N THR A 3 -3.23 -10.12 26.00
CA THR A 3 -3.63 -11.30 25.22
C THR A 3 -5.08 -11.22 24.73
N ARG A 4 -5.97 -10.57 25.49
CA ARG A 4 -7.43 -10.45 25.23
C ARG A 4 -7.88 -9.13 24.60
N VAL A 5 -7.00 -8.14 24.45
CA VAL A 5 -7.35 -6.83 23.88
C VAL A 5 -6.36 -6.47 22.78
N ARG A 6 -6.84 -6.51 21.53
CA ARG A 6 -6.05 -6.27 20.32
C ARG A 6 -6.80 -5.31 19.38
N TYR A 7 -6.05 -4.59 18.57
CA TYR A 7 -6.61 -3.91 17.41
C TYR A 7 -6.68 -4.90 16.24
N SER A 8 -7.83 -4.98 15.58
CA SER A 8 -7.99 -5.77 14.36
C SER A 8 -7.18 -5.20 13.18
N GLY A 9 -6.87 -3.91 13.22
CA GLY A 9 -6.36 -3.17 12.07
C GLY A 9 -7.45 -2.92 11.03
N SER A 10 -7.05 -2.38 9.88
CA SER A 10 -7.95 -2.16 8.75
C SER A 10 -7.81 -3.29 7.72
N PRO A 11 -8.90 -3.71 7.06
CA PRO A 11 -8.85 -4.75 6.03
C PRO A 11 -8.29 -4.24 4.70
N LEU A 12 -8.41 -2.94 4.45
CA LEU A 12 -7.90 -2.25 3.27
C LEU A 12 -6.87 -1.20 3.69
N ALA A 13 -5.99 -0.83 2.77
CA ALA A 13 -5.07 0.28 2.98
C ALA A 13 -5.81 1.62 2.75
N TYR A 14 -5.74 2.52 3.73
CA TYR A 14 -6.38 3.84 3.68
C TYR A 14 -5.38 4.97 3.45
N SER A 15 -4.08 4.67 3.50
CA SER A 15 -2.99 5.64 3.33
C SER A 15 -1.77 4.97 2.69
N PHE A 16 -0.98 5.73 1.92
CA PHE A 16 0.31 5.29 1.39
C PHE A 16 1.33 4.95 2.46
N SER A 17 1.19 5.46 3.69
CA SER A 17 2.01 5.02 4.82
C SER A 17 1.86 3.53 5.15
N GLU A 18 0.84 2.87 4.61
CA GLU A 18 0.56 1.45 4.82
C GLU A 18 1.05 0.56 3.68
N ALA A 19 1.88 1.06 2.76
CA ALA A 19 2.36 0.31 1.60
C ALA A 19 3.08 -1.01 1.97
N ASP A 20 3.75 -1.03 3.12
CA ASP A 20 4.46 -2.20 3.63
C ASP A 20 3.63 -3.00 4.66
N HIS A 21 2.37 -2.61 4.91
CA HIS A 21 1.52 -3.30 5.88
C HIS A 21 0.90 -4.55 5.27
N ARG A 22 1.13 -5.69 5.93
CA ARG A 22 0.35 -6.92 5.68
C ARG A 22 -1.04 -6.78 6.29
N LYS A 23 -2.04 -6.59 5.44
CA LYS A 23 -3.45 -6.47 5.83
C LYS A 23 -3.98 -7.83 6.27
N THR A 24 -4.50 -7.91 7.49
CA THR A 24 -4.98 -9.16 8.09
C THR A 24 -6.21 -8.94 8.96
N MET A 25 -6.96 -10.00 9.19
CA MET A 25 -7.97 -10.10 10.23
C MET A 25 -7.62 -11.21 11.23
N TRP A 26 -8.25 -11.17 12.40
CA TRP A 26 -8.21 -12.25 13.38
C TRP A 26 -9.47 -13.11 13.25
N LEU A 27 -9.28 -14.42 13.13
CA LEU A 27 -10.30 -15.42 13.39
C LEU A 27 -10.09 -15.94 14.81
N ILE A 28 -11.08 -15.78 15.67
CA ILE A 28 -11.02 -16.16 17.09
C ILE A 28 -12.15 -17.15 17.37
N ASP A 29 -11.79 -18.32 17.89
CA ASP A 29 -12.73 -19.31 18.38
C ASP A 29 -12.79 -19.24 19.91
N LEU A 30 -14.00 -19.18 20.45
CA LEU A 30 -14.25 -19.20 21.89
C LEU A 30 -14.85 -20.53 22.31
N ASP A 31 -14.44 -21.05 23.47
CA ASP A 31 -15.08 -22.21 24.07
C ASP A 31 -16.37 -21.85 24.83
N GLY A 32 -17.01 -22.85 25.45
CA GLY A 32 -18.26 -22.69 26.18
C GLY A 32 -18.15 -21.82 27.45
N ASP A 33 -16.94 -21.63 27.97
CA ASP A 33 -16.66 -20.79 29.14
C ASP A 33 -16.25 -19.35 28.74
N GLY A 34 -16.12 -19.09 27.43
CA GLY A 34 -15.72 -17.80 26.87
C GLY A 34 -14.21 -17.56 26.86
N ASP A 35 -13.42 -18.62 27.06
CA ASP A 35 -11.97 -18.60 26.88
C ASP A 35 -11.60 -18.75 25.39
N ILE A 36 -10.44 -18.21 25.00
CA ILE A 36 -9.96 -18.30 23.62
C ILE A 36 -9.44 -19.72 23.38
N ALA A 37 -10.17 -20.49 22.57
CA ALA A 37 -9.82 -21.86 22.22
C ALA A 37 -8.80 -21.91 21.07
N ALA A 38 -8.93 -21.00 20.10
CA ALA A 38 -8.00 -20.84 18.99
C ALA A 38 -7.97 -19.40 18.49
N GLU A 39 -6.83 -18.99 17.93
CA GLU A 39 -6.67 -17.72 17.24
C GLU A 39 -5.81 -17.87 15.99
N GLU A 40 -6.27 -17.29 14.88
CA GLU A 40 -5.54 -17.28 13.61
C GLU A 40 -5.54 -15.88 12.99
N ARG A 41 -4.40 -15.49 12.40
CA ARG A 41 -4.29 -14.28 11.58
C ARG A 41 -4.42 -14.63 10.11
N ILE A 42 -5.51 -14.18 9.49
CA ILE A 42 -5.83 -14.44 8.08
C ILE A 42 -5.50 -13.22 7.24
N ASP A 43 -4.95 -13.42 6.04
CA ASP A 43 -4.67 -12.34 5.09
C ASP A 43 -5.94 -11.75 4.48
N CYS A 44 -5.99 -10.41 4.42
CA CYS A 44 -7.03 -9.72 3.69
C CYS A 44 -6.67 -9.70 2.19
N PRO A 45 -7.66 -9.85 1.30
CA PRO A 45 -7.44 -9.73 -0.13
C PRO A 45 -6.96 -8.32 -0.49
N VAL A 46 -5.96 -8.24 -1.37
CA VAL A 46 -5.43 -6.97 -1.89
C VAL A 46 -5.67 -6.93 -3.38
N GLU A 47 -6.77 -6.32 -3.80
CA GLU A 47 -7.11 -6.18 -5.23
C GLU A 47 -6.07 -5.32 -5.97
N ARG A 48 -5.58 -4.27 -5.31
CA ARG A 48 -4.58 -3.36 -5.85
C ARG A 48 -3.57 -2.97 -4.79
N PRO A 49 -2.28 -3.32 -4.95
CA PRO A 49 -1.26 -2.94 -3.99
C PRO A 49 -1.01 -1.44 -4.03
N LEU A 50 -0.53 -0.88 -2.92
CA LEU A 50 0.02 0.46 -2.88
C LEU A 50 1.49 0.41 -3.31
N ALA A 51 1.95 1.43 -4.03
CA ALA A 51 3.35 1.61 -4.38
C ALA A 51 3.77 3.04 -4.09
N ARG A 52 4.92 3.18 -3.42
CA ARG A 52 5.57 4.46 -3.19
C ARG A 52 6.82 4.51 -4.05
N LEU A 53 6.80 5.36 -5.06
CA LEU A 53 7.90 5.53 -5.99
C LEU A 53 8.63 6.83 -5.65
N ARG A 54 9.96 6.80 -5.64
CA ARG A 54 10.76 7.99 -5.36
C ARG A 54 11.94 8.05 -6.32
N GLY A 55 12.13 9.19 -6.97
CA GLY A 55 13.24 9.38 -7.90
C GLY A 55 12.99 10.54 -8.85
N ARG A 56 13.86 10.67 -9.85
CA ARG A 56 13.67 11.63 -10.94
C ARG A 56 12.61 11.12 -11.90
N LEU A 57 11.82 12.03 -12.48
CA LEU A 57 10.70 11.67 -13.33
C LEU A 57 11.11 10.73 -14.47
N GLU A 58 12.17 11.05 -15.21
CA GLU A 58 12.62 10.20 -16.33
C GLU A 58 13.01 8.80 -15.85
N THR A 59 13.74 8.70 -14.73
CA THR A 59 14.11 7.41 -14.16
C THR A 59 12.88 6.59 -13.79
N LEU A 60 11.87 7.19 -13.15
CA LEU A 60 10.63 6.50 -12.82
C LEU A 60 9.84 6.08 -14.06
N LEU A 61 9.94 6.83 -15.16
CA LEU A 61 9.26 6.55 -16.43
C LEU A 61 9.99 5.55 -17.31
N GLU A 62 11.28 5.31 -17.10
CA GLU A 62 12.09 4.42 -17.95
C GLU A 62 12.50 3.11 -17.25
N ASP A 63 12.52 3.06 -15.91
CA ASP A 63 13.00 1.88 -15.17
C ASP A 63 12.09 0.65 -15.36
N PRO A 64 12.55 -0.43 -16.01
CA PRO A 64 11.75 -1.65 -16.21
C PRO A 64 11.41 -2.36 -14.90
N ALA A 65 12.19 -2.17 -13.84
CA ALA A 65 11.90 -2.78 -12.54
C ALA A 65 10.55 -2.27 -11.95
N LEU A 66 10.06 -1.11 -12.42
CA LEU A 66 8.80 -0.51 -11.98
C LEU A 66 7.56 -1.01 -12.74
N GLU A 67 7.71 -1.87 -13.76
CA GLU A 67 6.58 -2.47 -14.50
C GLU A 67 5.57 -3.16 -13.56
N ARG A 68 6.07 -3.79 -12.50
CA ARG A 68 5.23 -4.43 -11.46
C ARG A 68 4.26 -3.45 -10.75
N HIS A 69 4.45 -2.14 -10.90
CA HIS A 69 3.65 -1.10 -10.26
C HIS A 69 2.67 -0.41 -11.22
N GLU A 70 2.60 -0.80 -12.49
CA GLU A 70 1.68 -0.19 -13.47
C GLU A 70 0.21 -0.36 -13.09
N HIS A 71 -0.10 -1.47 -12.40
CA HIS A 71 -1.41 -1.71 -11.83
C HIS A 71 -1.51 -1.33 -10.36
N ALA A 72 -0.51 -0.72 -9.71
CA ALA A 72 -0.61 -0.34 -8.30
C ALA A 72 -1.29 1.03 -8.12
N TRP A 73 -1.89 1.30 -6.97
CA TRP A 73 -2.12 2.69 -6.58
C TRP A 73 -0.76 3.33 -6.30
N VAL A 74 -0.44 4.44 -6.96
CA VAL A 74 0.90 5.04 -6.88
C VAL A 74 0.88 6.39 -6.16
N GLU A 75 1.78 6.53 -5.19
CA GLU A 75 2.33 7.81 -4.73
C GLU A 75 3.72 7.98 -5.32
N ALA A 76 3.93 9.03 -6.09
CA ALA A 76 5.23 9.37 -6.66
C ALA A 76 5.82 10.57 -5.92
N THR A 77 7.06 10.44 -5.45
CA THR A 77 7.85 11.56 -4.91
C THR A 77 8.98 11.91 -5.87
N LEU A 78 8.88 13.06 -6.54
CA LEU A 78 9.85 13.50 -7.52
C LEU A 78 11.02 14.24 -6.88
N THR A 79 12.23 13.75 -7.13
CA THR A 79 13.46 14.34 -6.59
C THR A 79 14.18 15.21 -7.62
N ASP A 80 13.48 15.66 -8.67
CA ASP A 80 14.08 16.53 -9.67
C ASP A 80 14.46 17.89 -9.07
N PRO A 81 15.63 18.45 -9.43
CA PRO A 81 16.09 19.73 -8.89
C PRO A 81 15.18 20.90 -9.31
N VAL A 82 14.44 20.73 -10.41
CA VAL A 82 13.43 21.65 -10.90
C VAL A 82 12.19 20.84 -11.21
N ARG A 83 11.01 21.34 -10.83
CA ARG A 83 9.74 20.68 -11.13
C ARG A 83 9.62 20.44 -12.65
N PRO A 84 9.50 19.17 -13.10
CA PRO A 84 9.32 18.87 -14.51
C PRO A 84 7.99 19.40 -15.05
N ALA A 85 7.86 19.47 -16.38
CA ALA A 85 6.58 19.80 -17.02
C ALA A 85 5.60 18.63 -16.94
N ASP A 86 4.34 18.95 -16.61
CA ASP A 86 3.20 18.03 -16.53
C ASP A 86 3.47 16.67 -15.85
N PRO A 87 4.16 16.63 -14.70
CA PRO A 87 4.67 15.38 -14.12
C PRO A 87 3.56 14.38 -13.82
N MET A 88 2.41 14.85 -13.33
CA MET A 88 1.26 13.99 -13.03
C MET A 88 0.71 13.32 -14.29
N ALA A 89 0.55 14.07 -15.39
CA ALA A 89 0.05 13.52 -16.65
C ALA A 89 1.02 12.50 -17.24
N ARG A 90 2.33 12.78 -17.15
CA ARG A 90 3.38 11.87 -17.61
C ARG A 90 3.42 10.58 -16.79
N LEU A 91 3.35 10.68 -15.45
CA LEU A 91 3.24 9.53 -14.56
C LEU A 91 1.98 8.72 -14.86
N ALA A 92 0.82 9.36 -15.02
CA ALA A 92 -0.44 8.69 -15.31
C ALA A 92 -0.44 7.91 -16.64
N ARG A 93 0.43 8.25 -17.61
CA ARG A 93 0.59 7.44 -18.82
C ARG A 93 1.27 6.10 -18.57
N ARG A 94 2.23 6.03 -17.64
CA ARG A 94 2.93 4.78 -17.28
C ARG A 94 2.26 4.05 -16.12
N PHE A 95 1.81 4.80 -15.12
CA PHE A 95 1.13 4.32 -13.92
C PHE A 95 -0.29 4.91 -13.90
N PRO A 96 -1.27 4.30 -14.62
CA PRO A 96 -2.64 4.83 -14.76
C PRO A 96 -3.37 5.13 -13.45
N HIS A 97 -2.91 4.54 -12.36
CA HIS A 97 -3.48 4.63 -11.03
C HIS A 97 -2.63 5.50 -10.08
N THR A 98 -1.88 6.47 -10.62
CA THR A 98 -1.20 7.50 -9.80
C THR A 98 -2.24 8.38 -9.12
N LEU A 99 -2.20 8.44 -7.78
CA LEU A 99 -3.14 9.20 -6.96
C LEU A 99 -2.48 10.38 -6.24
N SER A 100 -1.18 10.28 -5.95
CA SER A 100 -0.45 11.28 -5.16
C SER A 100 0.87 11.63 -5.83
N LEU A 101 1.17 12.93 -5.88
CA LEU A 101 2.43 13.47 -6.38
C LEU A 101 3.02 14.43 -5.34
N VAL A 102 4.25 14.13 -4.92
CA VAL A 102 5.02 14.85 -3.90
C VAL A 102 6.39 15.24 -4.49
N PHE A 103 7.08 16.22 -3.89
CA PHE A 103 8.42 16.68 -4.28
C PHE A 103 9.37 16.61 -3.07
#